data_AF-A0A644VPU2-F1
#
_entry.id   AF-A0A644VPU2-F1
#
_cell.length_a   1.000
_cell.length_b   1.000
_cell.length_c   1.000
_cell.angle_alpha   90.00
_cell.angle_beta   90.00
_cell.angle_gamma   90.00
#
_symmetry.space_group_name_H-M   'P 1'
#
loop_
_entity.id
_entity.type
_entity.pdbx_description
1 polymer ?
#
loop_
_entity_poly.entity_id
_entity_poly.type
_entity_poly.pdbx_seq_one_letter_code
_entity_poly.pdbx_strand_id
1 'polypeptide(L)' 'MQTKIRECRQKLGMTQGELAERAGVRRETIVHLEKGKYNPSLKLGFDLAKILEMPVEELFSFEDE' A
#
# COMPACT_ATOMS: atom_id res chain seq x y z
N MET A 1 1.76 7.05 -10.33
CA MET A 1 0.95 6.60 -9.19
C MET A 1 1.57 7.10 -7.91
N GLN A 2 0.86 7.95 -7.18
CA GLN A 2 1.20 8.33 -5.82
C GLN A 2 0.46 7.39 -4.84
N THR A 3 1.07 7.08 -3.69
CA THR A 3 0.44 6.23 -2.68
C THR A 3 0.58 6.83 -1.29
N LYS A 4 -0.43 6.64 -0.45
CA LYS A 4 -0.39 7.01 0.98
C LYS A 4 0.04 5.85 1.88
N ILE A 5 0.40 4.70 1.32
CA ILE A 5 0.73 3.47 2.06
C ILE A 5 1.70 3.72 3.20
N ARG A 6 2.78 4.46 2.93
CA ARG A 6 3.82 4.75 3.93
C ARG A 6 3.26 5.53 5.11
N GLU A 7 2.45 6.54 4.83
CA GLU A 7 1.82 7.39 5.84
C GLU A 7 0.86 6.58 6.71
N CYS A 8 -0.04 5.80 6.09
CA CYS A 8 -0.99 4.93 6.81
C CYS A 8 -0.27 3.94 7.70
N ARG A 9 0.72 3.26 7.12
CA ARG A 9 1.49 2.24 7.82
C ARG A 9 2.19 2.82 9.04
N GLN A 10 2.77 4.01 8.92
CA GLN A 10 3.41 4.72 10.03
C GLN A 10 2.40 5.19 11.09
N LYS A 11 1.22 5.69 10.68
CA LYS A 11 0.13 6.05 11.61
C LYS A 11 -0.34 4.85 12.44
N LEU A 12 -0.35 3.67 11.83
CA LEU A 12 -0.71 2.41 12.49
C LEU A 12 0.48 1.73 13.21
N GLY A 13 1.65 2.39 13.30
CA GLY A 13 2.82 1.87 14.00
C GLY A 13 3.47 0.64 13.36
N MET A 14 3.14 0.33 12.10
CA MET A 14 3.62 -0.86 11.40
C MET A 14 4.95 -0.61 10.69
N THR A 15 5.80 -1.63 10.62
CA THR A 15 6.96 -1.74 9.74
C THR A 15 6.56 -2.25 8.36
N GLN A 16 7.42 -2.05 7.35
CA GLN A 16 7.18 -2.59 6.01
C GLN A 16 7.04 -4.13 6.01
N GLY A 17 7.74 -4.81 6.92
CA GLY A 17 7.68 -6.27 7.06
C GLY A 17 6.32 -6.72 7.58
N GLU A 18 5.81 -6.09 8.63
CA GLU A 18 4.49 -6.40 9.21
C GLU A 18 3.35 -6.14 8.20
N LEU A 19 3.43 -5.06 7.42
CA LEU A 19 2.45 -4.83 6.36
C LEU A 19 2.53 -5.91 5.27
N ALA A 20 3.74 -6.33 4.89
CA ALA A 20 3.94 -7.40 3.91
C ALA A 20 3.34 -8.73 4.40
N GLU A 21 3.60 -9.08 5.66
CA GLU A 21 3.06 -10.29 6.29
C GLU A 21 1.53 -10.28 6.30
N ARG A 22 0.91 -9.18 6.73
CA ARG A 22 -0.55 -9.03 6.74
C ARG A 22 -1.15 -9.07 5.34
N ALA A 23 -0.46 -8.51 4.35
CA ALA A 23 -0.91 -8.50 2.95
C ALA A 23 -0.56 -9.80 2.19
N GLY A 24 0.17 -10.74 2.81
CA GLY A 24 0.60 -11.98 2.15
C GLY A 24 1.57 -11.77 0.98
N VAL A 25 2.41 -10.73 1.05
CA VAL A 25 3.38 -10.38 -0.01
C VAL A 25 4.79 -10.27 0.55
N ARG A 26 5.78 -10.19 -0.35
CA ARG A 26 7.17 -9.94 0.05
C ARG A 26 7.34 -8.50 0.53
N ARG A 27 8.27 -8.27 1.46
CA ARG A 27 8.60 -6.91 1.94
C ARG A 27 8.99 -5.98 0.78
N GLU A 28 9.70 -6.49 -0.23
CA GLU A 28 10.07 -5.70 -1.41
C GLU A 28 8.86 -5.20 -2.18
N THR A 29 7.74 -5.95 -2.19
CA THR A 29 6.48 -5.51 -2.81
C THR A 29 5.97 -4.24 -2.14
N ILE A 30 5.97 -4.19 -0.80
CA ILE A 30 5.59 -3.00 -0.04
C ILE A 30 6.55 -1.83 -0.33
N VAL A 31 7.86 -2.09 -0.39
CA VAL A 31 8.85 -1.06 -0.74
C VAL A 31 8.59 -0.46 -2.12
N HIS A 32 8.28 -1.28 -3.12
CA HIS A 32 7.98 -0.79 -4.47
C HIS A 32 6.66 -0.01 -4.53
N LEU A 33 5.64 -0.49 -3.81
CA LEU A 33 4.35 0.19 -3.70
C LEU A 33 4.48 1.57 -3.06
N GLU A 34 5.18 1.67 -1.92
CA GLU A 34 5.43 2.96 -1.24
C GLU A 34 6.19 3.95 -2.13
N LYS A 35 7.00 3.46 -3.07
CA LYS A 35 7.73 4.28 -4.06
C LYS A 35 6.92 4.55 -5.33
N GLY A 36 5.69 4.05 -5.44
CA GLY A 36 4.88 4.17 -6.65
C GLY A 36 5.44 3.43 -7.88
N LYS A 37 6.38 2.49 -7.67
CA LYS A 37 7.11 1.78 -8.75
C LYS A 37 6.39 0.53 -9.25
N TYR A 38 5.26 0.18 -8.66
CA TYR A 38 4.53 -1.04 -8.96
C TYR A 38 3.02 -0.76 -8.88
N ASN A 39 2.29 -1.12 -9.92
CA ASN A 39 0.83 -1.10 -9.91
C ASN A 39 0.32 -2.41 -9.31
N PRO A 40 -0.35 -2.40 -8.14
CA PRO A 40 -0.87 -3.61 -7.53
C PRO A 40 -2.00 -4.23 -8.38
N SER A 41 -2.22 -5.53 -8.20
CA SER A 41 -3.49 -6.12 -8.65
C SER A 41 -4.65 -5.53 -7.86
N LEU A 42 -5.86 -5.53 -8.42
CA LEU A 42 -7.06 -5.05 -7.71
C LEU A 42 -7.21 -5.72 -6.35
N LYS A 43 -7.01 -7.04 -6.28
CA LYS A 43 -7.05 -7.80 -5.03
C LYS A 43 -6.08 -7.23 -3.99
N LEU A 44 -4.82 -7.04 -4.36
CA LEU A 44 -3.80 -6.51 -3.45
C LEU A 44 -4.12 -5.07 -3.03
N GLY A 45 -4.62 -4.24 -3.95
CA GLY A 45 -5.07 -2.88 -3.64
C GLY A 45 -6.17 -2.87 -2.57
N PHE A 46 -7.19 -3.73 -2.72
CA PHE A 46 -8.27 -3.87 -1.73
C PHE A 46 -7.78 -4.46 -0.40
N ASP A 47 -6.89 -5.46 -0.43
CA ASP A 47 -6.33 -6.06 0.78
C ASP A 47 -5.53 -5.00 1.57
N LEU A 48 -4.71 -4.20 0.89
CA LEU A 48 -3.96 -3.10 1.51
C LEU A 48 -4.87 -2.00 2.05
N ALA A 49 -5.90 -1.60 1.30
CA ALA A 49 -6.90 -0.62 1.73
C ALA A 49 -7.56 -1.04 3.07
N LYS A 50 -7.92 -2.32 3.19
CA LYS A 50 -8.48 -2.87 4.44
C LYS A 50 -7.48 -2.87 5.59
N ILE A 51 -6.23 -3.31 5.35
CA ILE A 51 -5.19 -3.38 6.41
C ILE A 51 -4.81 -1.98 6.90
N LEU A 52 -4.82 -1.00 6.00
CA LEU A 52 -4.40 0.38 6.26
C LEU A 52 -5.55 1.31 6.64
N GLU A 53 -6.76 0.77 6.80
CA GLU A 53 -7.97 1.49 7.21
C GLU A 53 -8.25 2.75 6.36
N MET A 54 -8.03 2.64 5.05
CA MET A 54 -8.24 3.74 4.10
C MET A 54 -8.88 3.21 2.81
N PRO A 55 -9.89 3.92 2.24
CA PRO A 55 -10.44 3.60 0.93
C PRO A 55 -9.35 3.49 -0.15
N VAL A 56 -9.55 2.61 -1.13
CA VAL A 56 -8.54 2.33 -2.16
C VAL A 56 -8.27 3.55 -3.04
N GLU A 57 -9.31 4.35 -3.31
CA GLU A 57 -9.28 5.61 -4.04
C GLU A 57 -8.54 6.74 -3.32
N GLU A 58 -8.42 6.67 -1.99
CA GLU A 58 -7.61 7.62 -1.22
C GLU A 58 -6.18 7.10 -0.98
N LEU A 59 -6.03 5.77 -0.96
CA LEU A 59 -4.75 5.11 -0.75
C LEU A 59 -3.84 5.21 -1.99
N PHE A 60 -4.43 5.17 -3.18
CA PHE A 60 -3.76 5.27 -4.46
C PHE A 60 -4.32 6.42 -5.28
N SER A 61 -3.45 7.32 -5.73
CA SER A 61 -3.79 8.37 -6.68
C SER A 61 -3.06 8.13 -8.00
N PHE A 62 -3.82 8.09 -9.09
CA PHE A 62 -3.30 8.09 -10.45
C PHE A 62 -3.52 9.50 -10.97
N GLU A 63 -2.45 10.28 -11.04
CA GLU A 63 -2.46 11.50 -11.86
C GLU A 63 -2.47 11.02 -13.31
N ASP A 64 -3.60 11.19 -13.98
CA ASP A 64 -3.67 11.19 -15.43
C ASP A 64 -3.02 12.50 -15.88
N GLU A 65 -1.93 12.44 -16.65
CA GLU A 65 -1.55 13.57 -17.50
C GLU A 65 -2.55 13.72 -18.65
#